data_AF-A0A0W0VCN2-F1
#
_entry.id   AF-A0A0W0VCN2-F1
#
_cell.length_a   1.000
_cell.length_b   1.000
_cell.length_c   1.000
_cell.angle_alpha   90.00
_cell.angle_beta   90.00
_cell.angle_gamma   90.00
#
_symmetry.space_group_name_H-M   'P 1'
#
loop_
_entity.id
_entity.type
_entity.pdbx_description
1 polymer ?
#
loop_
_entity_poly.entity_id
_entity_poly.type
_entity_poly.pdbx_seq_one_letter_code
_entity_poly.pdbx_strand_id
1 'polypeptide(L)'
;MTKFALTDLLEMKDEHIYESLLKDDSLCESSDSLQLMSSRQSIELATKLMLACPPECMAFIEVQMDKLKQSAPVFAPYLEHAIKIKHYFNLILDPQQQEPQTVFTNQLKFDELIQFQRLSQTLANQHAHPLAMRILQTASNEKSEEVFKRIRVVFHHTPFSETCNRIAILKRLLEQLDGDTPYQAFQSRDFDAGLFHEFSSFVAVNLKNIDSLAERLANAPCEYHSLIAKKLEQLNPVAYQQQVLFKEVNRQFGKLAESKQQERKLSPYGNLRYCFHVEQSAQGSDADKKEEAKDKASLSIS
;
A
#
# COMPACT_ATOMS: atom_id res chain seq x y z
N MET A 1 25.57 -25.24 36.96
CA MET A 1 26.26 -23.99 36.61
C MET A 1 25.52 -23.41 35.43
N THR A 2 25.04 -22.18 35.54
CA THR A 2 24.34 -21.48 34.47
C THR A 2 25.36 -21.09 33.39
N LYS A 3 25.07 -21.39 32.11
CA LYS A 3 26.04 -21.14 31.02
C LYS A 3 26.26 -19.65 30.77
N PHE A 4 25.18 -18.85 30.79
CA PHE A 4 25.25 -17.41 30.63
C PHE A 4 24.65 -16.69 31.86
N ALA A 5 25.34 -15.67 32.36
CA ALA A 5 24.80 -14.82 33.41
C ALA A 5 23.71 -13.88 32.83
N LEU A 6 22.86 -13.34 33.70
CA LEU A 6 21.78 -12.43 33.30
C LEU A 6 22.31 -11.21 32.52
N THR A 7 23.43 -10.63 32.95
CA THR A 7 24.08 -9.50 32.24
C THR A 7 24.50 -9.88 30.84
N ASP A 8 25.11 -11.07 30.67
CA ASP A 8 25.59 -11.55 29.38
C ASP A 8 24.42 -11.76 28.40
N LEU A 9 23.30 -12.31 28.88
CA LEU A 9 22.09 -12.51 28.07
C LEU A 9 21.50 -11.19 27.57
N LEU A 10 21.59 -10.11 28.36
CA LEU A 10 21.01 -8.81 28.01
C LEU A 10 21.92 -8.02 27.06
N GLU A 11 23.23 -8.10 27.27
CA GLU A 11 24.25 -7.39 26.48
C GLU A 11 24.65 -8.12 25.20
N MET A 12 24.19 -9.38 25.03
CA MET A 12 24.46 -10.15 23.82
C MET A 12 24.02 -9.39 22.57
N LYS A 13 24.95 -9.26 21.62
CA LYS A 13 24.71 -8.61 20.34
C LYS A 13 23.83 -9.48 19.45
N ASP A 14 22.94 -8.83 18.71
CA ASP A 14 21.95 -9.46 17.85
C ASP A 14 22.60 -10.42 16.82
N GLU A 15 23.80 -10.12 16.34
CA GLU A 15 24.53 -10.92 15.31
C GLU A 15 25.00 -12.30 15.78
N HIS A 16 25.17 -12.51 17.09
CA HIS A 16 25.70 -13.77 17.64
C HIS A 16 24.69 -14.51 18.52
N ILE A 17 23.53 -13.91 18.77
CA ILE A 17 22.57 -14.42 19.74
C ILE A 17 21.97 -15.75 19.31
N TYR A 18 21.74 -15.93 18.00
CA TYR A 18 21.24 -17.19 17.46
C TYR A 18 22.26 -18.33 17.64
N GLU A 19 23.50 -18.11 17.18
CA GLU A 19 24.59 -19.09 17.27
C GLU A 19 24.92 -19.47 18.72
N SER A 20 24.78 -18.53 19.65
CA SER A 20 25.15 -18.71 21.06
C SER A 20 24.05 -19.30 21.94
N LEU A 21 22.77 -19.08 21.60
CA LEU A 21 21.64 -19.48 22.46
C LEU A 21 20.69 -20.48 21.82
N LEU A 22 20.51 -20.46 20.48
CA LEU A 22 19.49 -21.26 19.79
C LEU A 22 20.04 -22.39 18.93
N LYS A 23 21.37 -22.50 18.80
CA LYS A 23 21.99 -23.56 18.00
C LYS A 23 22.13 -24.89 18.76
N ASP A 24 22.19 -24.82 20.09
CA ASP A 24 22.35 -25.95 21.00
C ASP A 24 21.41 -25.80 22.22
N ASP A 25 21.61 -26.61 23.26
CA ASP A 25 20.81 -26.56 24.48
C ASP A 25 21.20 -25.36 25.41
N SER A 26 22.00 -24.40 24.93
CA SER A 26 22.49 -23.23 25.71
C SER A 26 21.41 -22.42 26.41
N LEU A 27 20.27 -22.24 25.74
CA LEU A 27 19.15 -21.51 26.31
C LEU A 27 18.59 -22.24 27.54
N CYS A 28 18.49 -23.58 27.48
CA CYS A 28 18.08 -24.40 28.62
C CYS A 28 19.16 -24.42 29.71
N GLU A 29 20.44 -24.47 29.34
CA GLU A 29 21.59 -24.41 30.27
C GLU A 29 21.70 -23.05 30.99
N SER A 30 20.94 -22.04 30.54
CA SER A 30 20.87 -20.70 31.12
C SER A 30 19.59 -20.45 31.92
N SER A 31 18.86 -21.51 32.29
CA SER A 31 17.55 -21.44 32.95
C SER A 31 17.51 -20.53 34.18
N ASP A 32 18.52 -20.61 35.05
CA ASP A 32 18.54 -19.86 36.31
C ASP A 32 18.52 -18.35 36.05
N SER A 33 19.33 -17.89 35.09
CA SER A 33 19.36 -16.47 34.68
C SER A 33 18.07 -16.05 34.00
N LEU A 34 17.47 -16.92 33.18
CA LEU A 34 16.20 -16.65 32.50
C LEU A 34 15.02 -16.51 33.48
N GLN A 35 15.03 -17.26 34.58
CA GLN A 35 13.98 -17.16 35.62
C GLN A 35 14.04 -15.84 36.40
N LEU A 36 15.18 -15.16 36.42
CA LEU A 36 15.35 -13.87 37.09
C LEU A 36 14.94 -12.68 36.22
N MET A 37 14.55 -12.91 34.96
CA MET A 37 14.19 -11.84 34.05
C MET A 37 12.85 -11.20 34.39
N SER A 38 12.81 -9.87 34.35
CA SER A 38 11.55 -9.13 34.27
C SER A 38 10.84 -9.39 32.95
N SER A 39 9.54 -9.05 32.88
CA SER A 39 8.75 -9.14 31.65
C SER A 39 9.38 -8.35 30.50
N ARG A 40 9.90 -7.14 30.79
CA ARG A 40 10.56 -6.30 29.78
C ARG A 40 11.83 -6.94 29.23
N GLN A 41 12.66 -7.51 30.10
CA GLN A 41 13.89 -8.22 29.71
C GLN A 41 13.57 -9.48 28.89
N SER A 42 12.54 -10.22 29.29
CA SER A 42 12.08 -11.42 28.57
C SER A 42 11.59 -11.08 27.17
N ILE A 43 10.79 -10.01 27.02
CA ILE A 43 10.32 -9.53 25.71
C ILE A 43 11.50 -9.11 24.83
N GLU A 44 12.46 -8.36 25.39
CA GLU A 44 13.63 -7.88 24.66
C GLU A 44 14.52 -9.04 24.18
N LEU A 45 14.83 -10.00 25.06
CA LEU A 45 15.62 -11.18 24.70
C LEU A 45 14.90 -12.03 23.65
N ALA A 46 13.62 -12.34 23.86
CA ALA A 46 12.81 -13.10 22.89
C ALA A 46 12.73 -12.39 21.53
N THR A 47 12.62 -11.06 21.52
CA THR A 47 12.66 -10.26 20.29
C THR A 47 13.98 -10.41 19.57
N LYS A 48 15.11 -10.23 20.26
CA LYS A 48 16.45 -10.38 19.66
C LYS A 48 16.65 -11.78 19.07
N LEU A 49 16.27 -12.81 19.82
CA LEU A 49 16.35 -14.21 19.41
C LEU A 49 15.56 -14.47 18.12
N MET A 50 14.31 -14.00 18.05
CA MET A 50 13.47 -14.22 16.87
C MET A 50 13.89 -13.38 15.67
N LEU A 51 14.46 -12.20 15.86
CA LEU A 51 15.02 -11.42 14.75
C LEU A 51 16.27 -12.07 14.16
N ALA A 52 17.12 -12.68 15.00
CA ALA A 52 18.34 -13.36 14.56
C ALA A 52 18.11 -14.78 14.03
N CYS A 53 17.00 -15.44 14.38
CA CYS A 53 16.72 -16.81 13.98
C CYS A 53 16.47 -16.93 12.45
N PRO A 54 17.17 -17.80 11.71
CA PRO A 54 16.81 -18.08 10.32
C PRO A 54 15.44 -18.78 10.19
N PRO A 55 14.66 -18.58 9.10
CA PRO A 55 13.37 -19.24 8.89
C PRO A 55 13.43 -20.78 8.93
N GLU A 56 14.49 -21.36 8.38
CA GLU A 56 14.74 -22.81 8.33
C GLU A 56 14.93 -23.44 9.71
N CYS A 57 15.23 -22.64 10.73
CA CYS A 57 15.50 -23.11 12.08
C CYS A 57 14.28 -23.02 13.01
N MET A 58 13.15 -22.48 12.53
CA MET A 58 11.92 -22.34 13.33
C MET A 58 11.43 -23.68 13.89
N ALA A 59 11.48 -24.76 13.09
CA ALA A 59 11.09 -26.10 13.52
C ALA A 59 11.98 -26.64 14.66
N PHE A 60 13.27 -26.33 14.65
CA PHE A 60 14.18 -26.73 15.72
C PHE A 60 13.81 -26.04 17.03
N ILE A 61 13.51 -24.75 16.99
CA ILE A 61 13.14 -23.98 18.18
C ILE A 61 11.83 -24.50 18.76
N GLU A 62 10.84 -24.81 17.93
CA GLU A 62 9.57 -25.41 18.37
C GLU A 62 9.78 -26.72 19.14
N VAL A 63 10.72 -27.56 18.72
CA VAL A 63 11.09 -28.79 19.44
C VAL A 63 11.76 -28.48 20.80
N GLN A 64 12.60 -27.44 20.86
CA GLN A 64 13.27 -27.04 22.10
C GLN A 64 12.34 -26.36 23.10
N MET A 65 11.18 -25.86 22.66
CA MET A 65 10.22 -25.18 23.53
C MET A 65 9.72 -26.05 24.68
N ASP A 66 9.53 -27.36 24.47
CA ASP A 66 9.05 -28.26 25.52
C ASP A 66 10.07 -28.41 26.65
N LYS A 67 11.37 -28.51 26.31
CA LYS A 67 12.44 -28.49 27.31
C LYS A 67 12.50 -27.16 28.04
N LEU A 68 12.39 -26.05 27.31
CA LEU A 68 12.46 -24.71 27.88
C LEU A 68 11.28 -24.41 28.81
N LYS A 69 10.08 -24.89 28.49
CA LYS A 69 8.90 -24.76 29.36
C LYS A 69 9.13 -25.41 30.73
N GLN A 70 9.92 -26.48 30.78
CA GLN A 70 10.27 -27.17 32.03
C GLN A 70 11.40 -26.45 32.78
N SER A 71 12.45 -26.01 32.07
CA SER A 71 13.64 -25.43 32.69
C SER A 71 13.49 -23.93 33.03
N ALA A 72 12.81 -23.16 32.19
CA ALA A 72 12.64 -21.71 32.33
C ALA A 72 11.18 -21.26 32.12
N PRO A 73 10.25 -21.66 33.01
CA PRO A 73 8.80 -21.43 32.83
C PRO A 73 8.40 -19.95 32.84
N VAL A 74 9.23 -19.06 33.39
CA VAL A 74 8.98 -17.61 33.38
C VAL A 74 9.25 -17.01 31.99
N PHE A 75 10.33 -17.44 31.34
CA PHE A 75 10.76 -16.91 30.05
C PHE A 75 10.06 -17.60 28.87
N ALA A 76 9.81 -18.90 28.97
CA ALA A 76 9.26 -19.70 27.87
C ALA A 76 7.99 -19.12 27.23
N PRO A 77 6.99 -18.57 27.97
CA PRO A 77 5.81 -17.96 27.36
C PRO A 77 6.12 -16.77 26.45
N TYR A 78 7.13 -15.95 26.81
CA TYR A 78 7.55 -14.81 26.00
C TYR A 78 8.20 -15.26 24.70
N LEU A 79 9.07 -16.28 24.77
CA LEU A 79 9.66 -16.85 23.56
C LEU A 79 8.59 -17.52 22.68
N GLU A 80 7.62 -18.23 23.27
CA GLU A 80 6.52 -18.83 22.54
C GLU A 80 5.68 -17.79 21.77
N HIS A 81 5.39 -16.65 22.38
CA HIS A 81 4.70 -15.55 21.69
C HIS A 81 5.55 -14.97 20.55
N ALA A 82 6.85 -14.77 20.78
CA ALA A 82 7.75 -14.25 19.75
C ALA A 82 7.84 -15.22 18.55
N ILE A 83 7.93 -16.54 18.81
CA ILE A 83 7.89 -17.60 17.78
C ILE A 83 6.59 -17.51 16.99
N LYS A 84 5.44 -17.43 17.67
CA LYS A 84 4.12 -17.33 17.01
C LYS A 84 4.02 -16.12 16.10
N ILE A 85 4.48 -14.94 16.55
CA ILE A 85 4.49 -13.73 15.72
C ILE A 85 5.29 -13.99 14.45
N LYS A 86 6.54 -14.46 14.57
CA LYS A 86 7.38 -14.75 13.40
C LYS A 86 6.76 -15.80 12.47
N HIS A 87 6.20 -16.86 13.04
CA HIS A 87 5.50 -17.91 12.30
C HIS A 87 4.35 -17.32 11.47
N TYR A 88 3.51 -16.46 12.04
CA TYR A 88 2.39 -15.85 11.31
C TYR A 88 2.86 -14.91 10.19
N PHE A 89 3.94 -14.15 10.39
CA PHE A 89 4.53 -13.36 9.29
C PHE A 89 4.99 -14.26 8.14
N ASN A 90 5.67 -15.37 8.45
CA ASN A 90 6.07 -16.34 7.43
C ASN A 90 4.85 -16.98 6.73
N LEU A 91 3.78 -17.29 7.49
CA LEU A 91 2.55 -17.85 6.94
C LEU A 91 1.82 -16.89 5.99
N ILE A 92 1.85 -15.57 6.27
CA ILE A 92 1.29 -14.56 5.36
C ILE A 92 2.09 -14.49 4.05
N LEU A 93 3.42 -14.62 4.16
CA LEU A 93 4.34 -14.58 3.02
C LEU A 93 4.34 -15.87 2.19
N ASP A 94 3.93 -17.00 2.76
CA ASP A 94 3.81 -18.28 2.05
C ASP A 94 2.83 -18.16 0.86
N PRO A 95 3.27 -18.39 -0.39
CA PRO A 95 2.40 -18.37 -1.57
C PRO A 95 1.22 -19.35 -1.50
N GLN A 96 1.35 -20.45 -0.76
CA GLN A 96 0.29 -21.46 -0.62
C GLN A 96 -0.83 -21.02 0.33
N GLN A 97 -0.60 -19.98 1.14
CA GLN A 97 -1.63 -19.44 2.02
C GLN A 97 -2.74 -18.76 1.20
N GLN A 98 -3.97 -19.24 1.31
CA GLN A 98 -5.10 -18.72 0.53
C GLN A 98 -5.69 -17.44 1.15
N GLU A 99 -5.64 -17.30 2.47
CA GLU A 99 -6.19 -16.15 3.19
C GLU A 99 -5.18 -15.42 4.10
N PRO A 100 -4.12 -14.80 3.54
CA PRO A 100 -3.11 -14.08 4.32
C PRO A 100 -3.70 -12.94 5.18
N GLN A 101 -4.74 -12.26 4.69
CA GLN A 101 -5.46 -11.23 5.42
C GLN A 101 -6.17 -11.77 6.68
N THR A 102 -6.69 -13.01 6.64
CA THR A 102 -7.35 -13.64 7.80
C THR A 102 -6.31 -13.98 8.86
N VAL A 103 -5.10 -14.40 8.48
CA VAL A 103 -3.99 -14.61 9.43
C VAL A 103 -3.65 -13.30 10.13
N PHE A 104 -3.49 -12.21 9.37
CA PHE A 104 -3.14 -10.90 9.91
C PHE A 104 -4.21 -10.29 10.83
N THR A 105 -5.49 -10.56 10.56
CA THR A 105 -6.62 -9.97 11.30
C THR A 105 -7.18 -10.84 12.41
N ASN A 106 -7.20 -12.17 12.27
CA ASN A 106 -7.87 -13.05 13.23
C ASN A 106 -6.90 -13.92 14.03
N GLN A 107 -5.84 -14.44 13.41
CA GLN A 107 -4.94 -15.40 14.07
C GLN A 107 -3.82 -14.70 14.85
N LEU A 108 -3.25 -13.65 14.26
CA LEU A 108 -2.26 -12.82 14.90
C LEU A 108 -2.95 -11.87 15.88
N LYS A 109 -2.77 -12.07 17.19
CA LYS A 109 -3.48 -11.26 18.19
C LYS A 109 -2.92 -9.85 18.25
N PHE A 110 -3.84 -8.89 18.36
CA PHE A 110 -3.50 -7.48 18.40
C PHE A 110 -2.63 -7.10 19.61
N ASP A 111 -2.93 -7.64 20.78
CA ASP A 111 -2.18 -7.36 22.00
C ASP A 111 -0.75 -7.94 21.95
N GLU A 112 -0.57 -9.08 21.28
CA GLU A 112 0.75 -9.70 21.08
C GLU A 112 1.63 -8.84 20.17
N LEU A 113 1.04 -8.25 19.13
CA LEU A 113 1.72 -7.29 18.25
C LEU A 113 2.17 -6.03 19.01
N ILE A 114 1.34 -5.50 19.91
CA ILE A 114 1.70 -4.33 20.72
C ILE A 114 2.78 -4.71 21.74
N GLN A 115 2.64 -5.85 22.42
CA GLN A 115 3.61 -6.33 23.40
C GLN A 115 5.00 -6.53 22.77
N PHE A 116 5.04 -7.04 21.55
CA PHE A 116 6.26 -7.30 20.78
C PHE A 116 6.44 -6.31 19.62
N GLN A 117 6.14 -5.03 19.86
CA GLN A 117 6.11 -3.99 18.81
C GLN A 117 7.40 -3.94 17.98
N ARG A 118 8.57 -4.00 18.63
CA ARG A 118 9.87 -4.01 17.94
C ARG A 118 9.98 -5.21 16.99
N LEU A 119 9.70 -6.42 17.48
CA LEU A 119 9.73 -7.64 16.66
C LEU A 119 8.78 -7.51 15.46
N SER A 120 7.51 -7.17 15.71
CA SER A 120 6.52 -7.09 14.65
C SER A 120 6.85 -6.02 13.62
N GLN A 121 7.28 -4.83 14.05
CA GLN A 121 7.63 -3.75 13.13
C GLN A 121 8.86 -4.09 12.30
N THR A 122 9.90 -4.68 12.91
CA THR A 122 11.10 -5.08 12.16
C THR A 122 10.75 -6.15 11.12
N LEU A 123 9.99 -7.19 11.50
CA LEU A 123 9.55 -8.23 10.55
C LEU A 123 8.68 -7.65 9.42
N ALA A 124 7.74 -6.76 9.76
CA ALA A 124 6.89 -6.10 8.76
C ALA A 124 7.70 -5.23 7.80
N ASN A 125 8.68 -4.49 8.30
CA ASN A 125 9.49 -3.59 7.48
C ASN A 125 10.49 -4.34 6.59
N GLN A 126 11.10 -5.42 7.09
CA GLN A 126 11.99 -6.28 6.30
C GLN A 126 11.28 -6.86 5.07
N HIS A 127 9.97 -7.10 5.19
CA HIS A 127 9.15 -7.69 4.13
C HIS A 127 8.01 -6.76 3.69
N ALA A 128 8.19 -5.44 3.77
CA ALA A 128 7.10 -4.47 3.61
C ALA A 128 6.31 -4.68 2.31
N HIS A 129 7.03 -4.80 1.20
CA HIS A 129 6.45 -4.97 -0.14
C HIS A 129 5.68 -6.30 -0.30
N PRO A 130 6.32 -7.49 -0.17
CA PRO A 130 5.60 -8.75 -0.35
C PRO A 130 4.48 -8.96 0.68
N LEU A 131 4.65 -8.50 1.93
CA LEU A 131 3.63 -8.64 2.96
C LEU A 131 2.39 -7.81 2.64
N ALA A 132 2.58 -6.52 2.29
CA ALA A 132 1.48 -5.62 1.97
C ALA A 132 0.72 -6.07 0.71
N MET A 133 1.46 -6.54 -0.31
CA MET A 133 0.90 -7.14 -1.52
C MET A 133 -0.02 -8.31 -1.19
N ARG A 134 0.48 -9.29 -0.42
CA ARG A 134 -0.27 -10.50 -0.06
C ARG A 134 -1.53 -10.18 0.73
N ILE A 135 -1.44 -9.32 1.74
CA ILE A 135 -2.57 -8.96 2.60
C ILE A 135 -3.66 -8.22 1.80
N LEU A 136 -3.28 -7.21 1.00
CA LEU A 136 -4.26 -6.34 0.35
C LEU A 136 -4.84 -6.92 -0.95
N GLN A 137 -4.11 -7.85 -1.59
CA GLN A 137 -4.60 -8.55 -2.79
C GLN A 137 -5.85 -9.40 -2.50
N THR A 138 -5.93 -10.03 -1.33
CA THR A 138 -7.03 -10.94 -0.97
C THR A 138 -8.07 -10.31 -0.04
N ALA A 139 -7.84 -9.10 0.47
CA ALA A 139 -8.77 -8.43 1.36
C ALA A 139 -10.03 -7.96 0.61
N SER A 140 -11.21 -8.28 1.13
CA SER A 140 -12.45 -7.58 0.75
C SER A 140 -12.47 -6.16 1.34
N ASN A 141 -13.43 -5.32 0.95
CA ASN A 141 -13.58 -3.97 1.51
C ASN A 141 -13.71 -3.99 3.04
N GLU A 142 -14.57 -4.87 3.57
CA GLU A 142 -14.77 -5.03 5.03
C GLU A 142 -13.49 -5.49 5.73
N LYS A 143 -12.79 -6.51 5.19
CA LYS A 143 -11.53 -6.99 5.76
C LYS A 143 -10.41 -5.94 5.66
N SER A 144 -10.46 -5.06 4.65
CA SER A 144 -9.47 -3.99 4.46
C SER A 144 -9.54 -2.95 5.58
N GLU A 145 -10.72 -2.60 6.08
CA GLU A 145 -10.85 -1.64 7.19
C GLU A 145 -10.17 -2.15 8.47
N GLU A 146 -10.38 -3.42 8.82
CA GLU A 146 -9.74 -4.03 10.00
C GLU A 146 -8.22 -4.16 9.81
N VAL A 147 -7.76 -4.53 8.61
CA VAL A 147 -6.32 -4.50 8.27
C VAL A 147 -5.74 -3.11 8.50
N PHE A 148 -6.38 -2.05 7.99
CA PHE A 148 -5.90 -0.68 8.14
C PHE A 148 -5.97 -0.17 9.57
N LYS A 149 -6.98 -0.56 10.34
CA LYS A 149 -7.05 -0.26 11.78
C LYS A 149 -5.82 -0.81 12.51
N ARG A 150 -5.45 -2.06 12.23
CA ARG A 150 -4.25 -2.69 12.83
C ARG A 150 -2.96 -2.02 12.40
N ILE A 151 -2.82 -1.72 11.10
CA ILE A 151 -1.68 -1.00 10.55
C ILE A 151 -1.50 0.36 11.23
N ARG A 152 -2.59 1.12 11.41
CA ARG A 152 -2.53 2.46 11.99
C ARG A 152 -2.08 2.47 13.45
N VAL A 153 -2.40 1.45 14.23
CA VAL A 153 -2.05 1.39 15.65
C VAL A 153 -0.66 0.79 15.87
N VAL A 154 -0.41 -0.41 15.31
CA VAL A 154 0.83 -1.15 15.58
C VAL A 154 2.00 -0.64 14.73
N PHE A 155 1.70 -0.29 13.48
CA PHE A 155 2.71 -0.03 12.44
C PHE A 155 2.71 1.44 12.02
N HIS A 156 2.26 2.34 12.90
CA HIS A 156 2.20 3.78 12.60
C HIS A 156 3.57 4.32 12.16
N HIS A 157 3.59 5.11 11.08
CA HIS A 157 4.80 5.72 10.52
C HIS A 157 5.93 4.73 10.18
N THR A 158 5.57 3.52 9.74
CA THR A 158 6.54 2.52 9.28
C THR A 158 6.55 2.40 7.75
N PRO A 159 7.67 2.00 7.13
CA PRO A 159 7.73 1.67 5.70
C PRO A 159 6.65 0.65 5.28
N PHE A 160 6.33 -0.32 6.13
CA PHE A 160 5.22 -1.25 5.88
C PHE A 160 3.86 -0.54 5.77
N SER A 161 3.56 0.39 6.68
CA SER A 161 2.30 1.16 6.63
C SER A 161 2.18 2.04 5.39
N GLU A 162 3.29 2.68 4.98
CA GLU A 162 3.35 3.50 3.78
C GLU A 162 3.11 2.64 2.53
N THR A 163 3.75 1.48 2.47
CA THR A 163 3.57 0.50 1.38
C THR A 163 2.11 0.04 1.29
N CYS A 164 1.47 -0.27 2.44
CA CYS A 164 0.05 -0.65 2.46
C CYS A 164 -0.85 0.47 1.93
N ASN A 165 -0.61 1.72 2.33
CA ASN A 165 -1.39 2.86 1.83
C ASN A 165 -1.25 3.02 0.31
N ARG A 166 -0.03 2.88 -0.21
CA ARG A 166 0.26 2.96 -1.65
C ARG A 166 -0.45 1.86 -2.45
N ILE A 167 -0.42 0.62 -1.95
CA ILE A 167 -1.14 -0.51 -2.57
C ILE A 167 -2.65 -0.32 -2.48
N ALA A 168 -3.20 0.19 -1.39
CA ALA A 168 -4.65 0.46 -1.31
C ALA A 168 -5.10 1.56 -2.28
N ILE A 169 -4.31 2.62 -2.45
CA ILE A 169 -4.56 3.63 -3.49
C ILE A 169 -4.59 2.95 -4.87
N LEU A 170 -3.57 2.15 -5.17
CA LEU A 170 -3.49 1.41 -6.44
C LEU A 170 -4.70 0.49 -6.63
N LYS A 171 -5.07 -0.30 -5.61
CA LYS A 171 -6.22 -1.20 -5.66
C LYS A 171 -7.50 -0.47 -6.02
N ARG A 172 -7.78 0.66 -5.35
CA ARG A 172 -8.96 1.48 -5.66
C ARG A 172 -8.91 2.05 -7.09
N LEU A 173 -7.74 2.47 -7.58
CA LEU A 173 -7.59 2.91 -8.97
C LEU A 173 -7.83 1.77 -9.96
N LEU A 174 -7.37 0.56 -9.65
CA LEU A 174 -7.62 -0.64 -10.48
C LEU A 174 -9.10 -1.02 -10.47
N GLU A 175 -9.78 -0.96 -9.32
CA GLU A 175 -11.23 -1.16 -9.22
C GLU A 175 -12.00 -0.13 -10.07
N GLN A 176 -11.55 1.13 -10.08
CA GLN A 176 -12.13 2.16 -10.95
C GLN A 176 -11.88 1.86 -12.44
N LEU A 177 -10.68 1.42 -12.81
CA LEU A 177 -10.35 1.02 -14.18
C LEU A 177 -11.15 -0.22 -14.63
N ASP A 178 -11.47 -1.13 -13.71
CA ASP A 178 -12.30 -2.29 -14.02
C ASP A 178 -13.80 -2.00 -14.03
N GLY A 179 -14.25 -0.90 -13.42
CA GLY A 179 -15.66 -0.48 -13.37
C GLY A 179 -16.18 0.20 -14.64
N ASP A 180 -17.46 0.62 -14.63
CA ASP A 180 -18.14 1.15 -15.83
C ASP A 180 -17.59 2.50 -16.32
N THR A 181 -16.97 3.27 -15.43
CA THR A 181 -16.43 4.61 -15.72
C THR A 181 -14.92 4.68 -15.49
N PRO A 182 -14.09 3.98 -16.30
CA PRO A 182 -12.65 3.84 -16.06
C PRO A 182 -11.87 5.15 -16.16
N TYR A 183 -12.41 6.15 -16.84
CA TYR A 183 -11.79 7.47 -16.95
C TYR A 183 -11.65 8.18 -15.59
N GLN A 184 -12.47 7.83 -14.59
CA GLN A 184 -12.40 8.41 -13.25
C GLN A 184 -11.08 8.12 -12.55
N ALA A 185 -10.46 6.96 -12.81
CA ALA A 185 -9.15 6.62 -12.27
C ALA A 185 -8.08 7.65 -12.71
N PHE A 186 -8.14 8.11 -13.96
CA PHE A 186 -7.21 9.09 -14.52
C PHE A 186 -7.46 10.53 -14.05
N GLN A 187 -8.65 10.81 -13.51
CA GLN A 187 -9.02 12.09 -12.89
C GLN A 187 -8.67 12.14 -11.41
N SER A 188 -8.44 10.99 -10.78
CA SER A 188 -8.12 10.91 -9.36
C SER A 188 -6.86 11.70 -9.04
N ARG A 189 -6.91 12.48 -7.95
CA ARG A 189 -5.74 13.19 -7.41
C ARG A 189 -4.66 12.22 -6.93
N ASP A 190 -5.08 11.00 -6.58
CA ASP A 190 -4.19 9.95 -6.10
C ASP A 190 -3.60 9.12 -7.25
N PHE A 191 -3.88 9.47 -8.52
CA PHE A 191 -3.26 8.81 -9.65
C PHE A 191 -1.77 9.11 -9.69
N ASP A 192 -0.97 8.06 -9.57
CA ASP A 192 0.49 8.08 -9.74
C ASP A 192 0.92 6.90 -10.60
N ALA A 193 1.52 7.19 -11.75
CA ALA A 193 2.05 6.16 -12.65
C ALA A 193 3.14 5.32 -11.98
N GLY A 194 3.91 5.91 -11.05
CA GLY A 194 4.93 5.22 -10.27
C GLY A 194 4.39 4.02 -9.49
N LEU A 195 3.13 4.09 -9.00
CA LEU A 195 2.48 2.97 -8.33
C LEU A 195 2.23 1.79 -9.27
N PHE A 196 1.80 2.05 -10.50
CA PHE A 196 1.57 1.00 -11.50
C PHE A 196 2.88 0.32 -11.91
N HIS A 197 3.98 1.09 -11.97
CA HIS A 197 5.31 0.58 -12.27
C HIS A 197 5.89 -0.26 -11.13
N GLU A 198 5.83 0.26 -9.91
CA GLU A 198 6.40 -0.40 -8.72
C GLU A 198 5.66 -1.69 -8.36
N PHE A 199 4.32 -1.69 -8.48
CA PHE A 199 3.48 -2.84 -8.12
C PHE A 199 2.89 -3.53 -9.35
N SER A 200 3.68 -3.66 -10.43
CA SER A 200 3.24 -4.21 -11.71
C SER A 200 2.61 -5.61 -11.62
N SER A 201 3.15 -6.48 -10.75
CA SER A 201 2.56 -7.80 -10.48
C SER A 201 1.18 -7.71 -9.83
N PHE A 202 0.93 -6.69 -8.99
CA PHE A 202 -0.39 -6.43 -8.41
C PHE A 202 -1.40 -6.03 -9.50
N VAL A 203 -0.97 -5.16 -10.42
CA VAL A 203 -1.80 -4.70 -11.53
C VAL A 203 -2.23 -5.88 -12.40
N ALA A 204 -1.29 -6.75 -12.77
CA ALA A 204 -1.55 -7.92 -13.62
C ALA A 204 -2.59 -8.88 -13.03
N VAL A 205 -2.65 -9.02 -11.71
CA VAL A 205 -3.61 -9.91 -11.04
C VAL A 205 -4.97 -9.26 -10.80
N ASN A 206 -5.00 -7.94 -10.58
CA ASN A 206 -6.21 -7.25 -10.16
C ASN A 206 -6.98 -6.57 -11.30
N LEU A 207 -6.34 -6.31 -12.44
CA LEU A 207 -6.99 -5.71 -13.61
C LEU A 207 -7.55 -6.80 -14.53
N LYS A 208 -8.86 -7.02 -14.53
CA LYS A 208 -9.51 -8.16 -15.22
C LYS A 208 -10.06 -7.80 -16.59
N ASN A 209 -10.59 -6.59 -16.76
CA ASN A 209 -11.37 -6.20 -17.94
C ASN A 209 -10.53 -5.39 -18.94
N ILE A 210 -9.33 -5.88 -19.24
CA ILE A 210 -8.35 -5.16 -20.07
C ILE A 210 -8.82 -5.05 -21.53
N ASP A 211 -9.40 -6.12 -22.07
CA ASP A 211 -9.78 -6.19 -23.49
C ASP A 211 -10.81 -5.12 -23.89
N SER A 212 -11.72 -4.77 -22.97
CA SER A 212 -12.75 -3.74 -23.18
C SER A 212 -12.37 -2.37 -22.62
N LEU A 213 -11.22 -2.24 -21.95
CA LEU A 213 -10.82 -1.02 -21.28
C LEU A 213 -10.64 0.15 -22.27
N ALA A 214 -10.01 -0.10 -23.41
CA ALA A 214 -9.78 0.92 -24.43
C ALA A 214 -11.10 1.49 -24.99
N GLU A 215 -12.08 0.64 -25.22
CA GLU A 215 -13.40 1.04 -25.70
C GLU A 215 -14.17 1.86 -24.65
N ARG A 216 -14.18 1.40 -23.40
CA ARG A 216 -14.80 2.11 -22.29
C ARG A 216 -14.16 3.48 -22.04
N LEU A 217 -12.83 3.58 -22.18
CA LEU A 217 -12.12 4.86 -22.14
C LEU A 217 -12.48 5.76 -23.32
N ALA A 218 -12.63 5.21 -24.53
CA ALA A 218 -13.06 5.99 -25.69
C ALA A 218 -14.53 6.46 -25.59
N ASN A 219 -15.36 5.82 -24.77
CA ASN A 219 -16.72 6.26 -24.44
C ASN A 219 -16.76 7.41 -23.42
N ALA A 220 -15.65 7.74 -22.77
CA ALA A 220 -15.60 8.87 -21.84
C ALA A 220 -15.91 10.21 -22.53
N PRO A 221 -16.36 11.23 -21.78
CA PRO A 221 -16.51 12.58 -22.32
C PRO A 221 -15.23 13.08 -23.00
N CYS A 222 -15.37 13.69 -24.18
CA CYS A 222 -14.23 14.08 -25.02
C CYS A 222 -13.25 15.05 -24.36
N GLU A 223 -13.72 15.86 -23.41
CA GLU A 223 -12.88 16.75 -22.60
C GLU A 223 -11.79 16.00 -21.81
N TYR A 224 -11.98 14.71 -21.55
CA TYR A 224 -11.01 13.89 -20.83
C TYR A 224 -10.08 13.09 -21.75
N HIS A 225 -10.30 13.06 -23.06
CA HIS A 225 -9.52 12.20 -23.97
C HIS A 225 -8.03 12.56 -23.98
N SER A 226 -7.69 13.85 -23.98
CA SER A 226 -6.29 14.30 -23.91
C SER A 226 -5.61 13.92 -22.59
N LEU A 227 -6.35 14.00 -21.47
CA LEU A 227 -5.84 13.58 -20.16
C LEU A 227 -5.61 12.07 -20.13
N ILE A 228 -6.57 11.29 -20.59
CA ILE A 228 -6.49 9.83 -20.67
C ILE A 228 -5.30 9.41 -21.53
N ALA A 229 -5.13 9.99 -22.73
CA ALA A 229 -4.00 9.71 -23.62
C ALA A 229 -2.66 9.95 -22.92
N LYS A 230 -2.50 11.12 -22.28
CA LYS A 230 -1.28 11.48 -21.56
C LYS A 230 -1.00 10.52 -20.40
N LYS A 231 -2.02 10.14 -19.63
CA LYS A 231 -1.85 9.24 -18.48
C LYS A 231 -1.58 7.80 -18.92
N LEU A 232 -2.21 7.32 -20.00
CA LEU A 232 -1.90 6.03 -20.59
C LEU A 232 -0.47 5.99 -21.14
N GLU A 233 0.02 7.08 -21.73
CA GLU A 233 1.41 7.19 -22.17
C GLU A 233 2.40 7.05 -21.00
N GLN A 234 2.08 7.62 -19.84
CA GLN A 234 2.89 7.45 -18.61
C GLN A 234 2.93 6.00 -18.11
N LEU A 235 1.95 5.17 -18.48
CA LEU A 235 1.87 3.75 -18.12
C LEU A 235 2.55 2.83 -19.16
N ASN A 236 2.91 3.32 -20.34
CA ASN A 236 3.61 2.55 -21.37
C ASN A 236 4.97 1.93 -20.93
N PRO A 237 5.79 2.56 -20.05
CA PRO A 237 7.08 2.00 -19.62
C PRO A 237 7.02 0.65 -18.90
N VAL A 238 5.83 0.18 -18.45
CA VAL A 238 5.61 -1.16 -17.86
C VAL A 238 5.98 -2.31 -18.83
N ALA A 239 6.19 -2.01 -20.12
CA ALA A 239 6.43 -2.98 -21.19
C ALA A 239 7.73 -3.81 -21.08
N TYR A 240 8.60 -3.61 -20.09
CA TYR A 240 9.89 -4.32 -20.04
C TYR A 240 9.87 -5.66 -19.33
N GLN A 241 8.92 -5.97 -18.45
CA GLN A 241 9.01 -7.23 -17.70
C GLN A 241 7.78 -8.12 -17.61
N GLN A 242 6.56 -7.64 -17.81
CA GLN A 242 5.43 -8.54 -18.08
C GLN A 242 4.23 -7.71 -18.51
N GLN A 243 3.76 -8.03 -19.72
CA GLN A 243 2.52 -7.58 -20.33
C GLN A 243 2.55 -6.13 -20.89
N VAL A 244 2.42 -6.06 -22.21
CA VAL A 244 2.27 -4.85 -23.04
C VAL A 244 0.89 -4.19 -22.81
N LEU A 245 0.28 -4.37 -21.62
CA LEU A 245 -1.14 -4.09 -21.34
C LEU A 245 -1.50 -2.66 -21.72
N PHE A 246 -0.86 -1.69 -21.07
CA PHE A 246 -1.22 -0.28 -21.27
C PHE A 246 -0.77 0.25 -22.62
N LYS A 247 0.29 -0.31 -23.22
CA LYS A 247 0.71 0.06 -24.58
C LYS A 247 -0.34 -0.35 -25.61
N GLU A 248 -0.93 -1.54 -25.46
CA GLU A 248 -2.00 -1.99 -26.36
C GLU A 248 -3.32 -1.23 -26.11
N VAL A 249 -3.69 -1.03 -24.84
CA VAL A 249 -4.85 -0.20 -24.48
C VAL A 249 -4.74 1.21 -25.04
N ASN A 250 -3.56 1.84 -24.93
CA ASN A 250 -3.32 3.18 -25.46
C ASN A 250 -3.43 3.22 -27.00
N ARG A 251 -2.89 2.22 -27.69
CA ARG A 251 -3.00 2.09 -29.15
C ARG A 251 -4.45 1.97 -29.61
N GLN A 252 -5.25 1.13 -28.95
CA GLN A 252 -6.65 0.94 -29.29
C GLN A 252 -7.50 2.17 -28.93
N PHE A 253 -7.26 2.76 -27.76
CA PHE A 253 -7.91 3.97 -27.31
C PHE A 253 -7.72 5.11 -28.32
N GLY A 254 -6.49 5.34 -28.79
CA GLY A 254 -6.20 6.38 -29.79
C GLY A 254 -7.05 6.24 -31.06
N LYS A 255 -7.10 5.03 -31.63
CA LYS A 255 -7.93 4.74 -32.82
C LYS A 255 -9.42 4.99 -32.59
N LEU A 256 -9.94 4.53 -31.44
CA LEU A 256 -11.36 4.65 -31.11
C LEU A 256 -11.77 6.09 -30.77
N ALA A 257 -10.91 6.83 -30.07
CA ALA A 257 -11.13 8.23 -29.73
C ALA A 257 -11.14 9.11 -31.00
N GLU A 258 -10.22 8.86 -31.93
CA GLU A 258 -10.18 9.55 -33.23
C GLU A 258 -11.41 9.26 -34.08
N SER A 259 -11.83 8.00 -34.20
CA SER A 259 -13.06 7.61 -34.94
C SER A 259 -14.29 8.34 -34.38
N LYS A 260 -14.46 8.33 -33.05
CA LYS A 260 -15.61 9.01 -32.40
C LYS A 260 -15.55 10.52 -32.55
N GLN A 261 -14.36 11.11 -32.58
CA GLN A 261 -14.21 12.53 -32.84
C GLN A 261 -14.58 12.89 -34.28
N GLN A 262 -14.23 12.03 -35.25
CA GLN A 262 -14.60 12.22 -36.65
C GLN A 262 -16.11 12.04 -36.88
N GLU A 263 -16.73 11.02 -36.29
CA GLU A 263 -18.19 10.82 -36.33
C GLU A 263 -18.98 12.02 -35.79
N ARG A 264 -18.50 12.64 -34.71
CA ARG A 264 -19.13 13.85 -34.13
C ARG A 264 -18.99 15.08 -35.02
N LYS A 265 -17.87 15.23 -35.72
CA LYS A 265 -17.66 16.29 -36.72
C LYS A 265 -18.57 16.12 -37.95
N LEU A 266 -18.94 14.88 -38.27
CA LEU A 266 -19.79 14.53 -39.42
C LEU A 266 -21.29 14.44 -39.06
N SER A 267 -21.65 14.52 -37.77
CA SER A 267 -23.05 14.48 -37.32
C SER A 267 -23.77 15.79 -37.62
N PRO A 268 -24.95 15.76 -38.28
CA PRO A 268 -25.69 16.96 -38.69
C PRO A 268 -26.22 17.82 -37.54
N TYR A 269 -26.10 17.38 -36.28
CA TYR A 269 -26.47 18.13 -35.08
C TYR A 269 -25.27 18.63 -34.25
N GLY A 270 -24.03 18.40 -34.68
CA GLY A 270 -22.81 18.81 -33.97
C GLY A 270 -22.42 20.30 -34.09
N ASN A 271 -23.16 21.06 -34.90
CA ASN A 271 -22.80 22.44 -35.29
C ASN A 271 -23.62 23.54 -34.59
N LEU A 272 -24.12 23.30 -33.38
CA LEU A 272 -24.91 24.30 -32.62
C LEU A 272 -24.27 24.78 -31.31
N ARG A 273 -22.98 24.50 -31.07
CA ARG A 273 -22.29 24.97 -29.83
C ARG A 273 -20.95 25.69 -30.00
N TYR A 274 -20.50 25.98 -31.22
CA TYR A 274 -19.24 26.70 -31.46
C TYR A 274 -19.36 28.04 -32.21
N CYS A 275 -20.55 28.66 -32.26
CA CYS A 275 -20.75 29.99 -32.84
C CYS A 275 -21.50 30.98 -31.92
N PHE A 276 -21.26 30.95 -30.61
CA PHE A 276 -21.63 32.06 -29.72
C PHE A 276 -20.46 32.40 -28.80
N HIS A 277 -19.36 32.90 -29.39
CA HIS A 277 -18.39 33.70 -28.62
C HIS A 277 -17.56 34.67 -29.47
N VAL A 278 -18.04 35.08 -30.64
CA VAL A 278 -17.47 36.22 -31.39
C VAL A 278 -18.62 37.06 -31.97
N GLU A 279 -19.45 37.63 -31.10
CA GLU A 279 -20.40 38.69 -31.49
C GLU A 279 -20.75 39.59 -30.28
N GLN A 280 -19.76 39.89 -29.44
CA GLN A 280 -19.79 41.01 -28.49
C GLN A 280 -18.64 42.00 -28.72
N SER A 281 -18.11 42.07 -29.94
CA SER A 281 -17.04 43.01 -30.31
C SER A 281 -17.39 43.90 -31.51
N ALA A 282 -18.67 44.06 -31.82
CA ALA A 282 -19.13 44.95 -32.88
C ALA A 282 -20.58 45.45 -32.66
N GLN A 283 -20.90 45.93 -31.45
CA GLN A 283 -22.03 46.85 -31.22
C GLN A 283 -21.93 47.41 -29.79
N GLY A 284 -21.36 48.61 -29.69
CA GLY A 284 -21.13 49.30 -28.42
C GLY A 284 -20.31 50.59 -28.58
N SER A 285 -20.24 51.16 -29.78
CA SER A 285 -19.85 52.56 -29.97
C SER A 285 -21.13 53.36 -30.18
N ASP A 286 -21.70 53.85 -29.08
CA ASP A 286 -22.57 55.05 -28.98
C ASP A 286 -23.40 54.99 -27.68
N ALA A 287 -22.72 55.02 -26.54
CA ALA A 287 -23.35 55.33 -25.26
C ALA A 287 -22.43 56.03 -24.24
N ASP A 288 -21.23 56.47 -24.64
CA ASP A 288 -20.24 57.11 -23.76
C ASP A 288 -20.01 58.61 -24.08
N LYS A 289 -21.07 59.31 -24.48
CA LYS A 289 -21.07 60.78 -24.65
C LYS A 289 -22.18 61.53 -23.89
N LYS A 290 -22.74 60.92 -22.84
CA LYS A 290 -23.75 61.58 -22.00
C LYS A 290 -23.56 61.30 -20.50
N GLU A 291 -22.33 61.37 -20.00
CA GLU A 291 -22.10 61.49 -18.55
C GLU A 291 -20.88 62.36 -18.20
N GLU A 292 -20.63 63.41 -18.99
CA GLU A 292 -19.59 64.42 -18.72
C GLU A 292 -20.15 65.86 -18.72
N ALA A 293 -21.39 66.01 -18.22
CA ALA A 293 -22.05 67.32 -18.13
C ALA A 293 -22.93 67.51 -16.87
N LYS A 294 -22.65 66.81 -15.76
CA LYS A 294 -23.37 67.02 -14.49
C LYS A 294 -22.54 67.09 -13.20
N ASP A 295 -21.21 67.14 -13.30
CA ASP A 295 -20.33 67.34 -12.12
C ASP A 295 -19.47 68.62 -12.17
N LYS A 296 -19.91 69.63 -12.95
CA LYS A 296 -19.46 71.02 -12.82
C LYS A 296 -20.59 71.93 -12.35
N ALA A 297 -21.17 71.64 -11.19
CA ALA A 297 -22.03 72.58 -10.48
C ALA A 297 -22.19 72.26 -8.99
N SER A 298 -21.12 71.88 -8.27
CA SER A 298 -21.09 71.83 -6.80
C SER A 298 -19.67 71.65 -6.28
N LEU A 299 -18.83 72.70 -6.39
CA LEU A 299 -17.69 72.99 -5.48
C LEU A 299 -16.93 74.21 -6.02
N SER A 300 -17.61 75.36 -6.02
CA SER A 300 -16.93 76.63 -5.75
C SER A 300 -16.67 76.68 -4.26
N ILE A 301 -15.41 76.46 -3.88
CA ILE A 301 -14.88 76.93 -2.60
C ILE A 301 -14.55 78.41 -2.77
N SER A 302 -15.23 79.23 -1.99
CA SER A 302 -14.62 80.26 -1.14
C SER A 302 -15.52 80.43 0.07
#